data_AF-A0A1H5ZRL9-F1
#
_entry.id   AF-A0A1H5ZRL9-F1
#
_cell.length_a   1.000
_cell.length_b   1.000
_cell.length_c   1.000
_cell.angle_alpha   90.00
_cell.angle_beta   90.00
_cell.angle_gamma   90.00
#
_symmetry.space_group_name_H-M   'P 1'
#
loop_
_entity.id
_entity.type
_entity.pdbx_description
1 polymer ?
#
loop_
_entity_poly.entity_id
_entity_poly.type
_entity_poly.pdbx_seq_one_letter_code
_entity_poly.pdbx_strand_id
1 'polypeptide(L)'
;MSRTFRYIQNDDVLKSFNEFKDTILVERPVVIARHGDYSLFLIRISDGELGLKIENTVKKAEIQSRKYEIANSNDALISRGVRHAVQKMAELSDEDVNRRRLQIWKWYVMDWQKANMDKTEEIMNKELSWDEETSNKNGEVLDMESFLHGDYLNLGNTIALIDKYLTDEKYKEIFKTFAINDIMEMTSEDTRDKSIAEAERLSQMEGRKKHTYQFLVSVEATDKEHARQALLNYLAGDDRIKVQR
;
A
#
# COMPACT_ATOMS: atom_id res chain seq x y z
N MET A 1 20.27 -14.42 14.87
CA MET A 1 18.90 -14.97 14.89
C MET A 1 18.17 -14.53 13.63
N SER A 2 17.88 -15.45 12.72
CA SER A 2 17.19 -15.16 11.46
C SER A 2 15.77 -14.66 11.74
N ARG A 3 15.40 -13.49 11.18
CA ARG A 3 14.01 -13.01 11.12
C ARG A 3 13.30 -13.80 10.03
N THR A 4 12.92 -15.03 10.31
CA THR A 4 12.13 -15.86 9.39
C THR A 4 10.72 -15.29 9.34
N PHE A 5 10.43 -14.46 8.33
CA PHE A 5 9.06 -14.04 8.01
C PHE A 5 8.46 -15.13 7.12
N ARG A 6 7.59 -15.97 7.67
CA ARG A 6 6.83 -16.96 6.90
C ARG A 6 5.42 -16.43 6.73
N TYR A 7 5.01 -16.22 5.48
CA TYR A 7 3.61 -15.93 5.19
C TYR A 7 2.78 -17.19 5.49
N ILE A 8 1.91 -17.10 6.49
CA ILE A 8 1.03 -18.20 6.88
C ILE A 8 -0.28 -18.00 6.13
N GLN A 9 -0.62 -18.94 5.24
CA GLN A 9 -1.93 -18.94 4.60
C GLN A 9 -3.02 -19.14 5.64
N ASN A 10 -4.18 -18.51 5.44
CA ASN A 10 -5.29 -18.54 6.41
C ASN A 10 -5.67 -19.98 6.83
N ASP A 11 -5.58 -20.93 5.90
CA ASP A 11 -5.93 -22.34 6.11
C ASP A 11 -4.86 -23.11 6.90
N ASP A 12 -3.60 -22.64 6.88
CA ASP A 12 -2.47 -23.30 7.54
C ASP A 12 -2.20 -22.79 8.96
N VAL A 13 -3.06 -21.92 9.51
CA VAL A 13 -2.80 -21.28 10.82
C VAL A 13 -2.79 -22.29 11.97
N LEU A 14 -3.69 -23.27 12.00
CA LEU A 14 -3.68 -24.29 13.05
C LEU A 14 -2.48 -25.23 12.91
N LYS A 15 -2.13 -25.61 11.69
CA LYS A 15 -0.93 -26.39 11.40
C LYS A 15 0.34 -25.66 11.84
N SER A 16 0.44 -24.38 11.49
CA SER A 16 1.54 -23.50 11.89
C SER A 16 1.58 -23.32 13.41
N PHE A 17 0.43 -23.23 14.08
CA PHE A 17 0.37 -23.22 15.53
C PHE A 17 0.93 -24.52 16.12
N ASN A 18 0.52 -25.69 15.62
CA ASN A 18 1.05 -26.97 16.10
C ASN A 18 2.55 -27.15 15.85
N GLU A 19 3.10 -26.58 14.77
CA GLU A 19 4.54 -26.56 14.48
C GLU A 19 5.30 -25.60 15.42
N PHE A 20 4.72 -24.43 15.72
CA PHE A 20 5.41 -23.37 16.46
C PHE A 20 5.08 -23.31 17.96
N LYS A 21 4.07 -24.04 18.43
CA LYS A 21 3.56 -23.94 19.81
C LYS A 21 4.66 -24.15 20.85
N ASP A 22 5.54 -25.14 20.64
CA ASP A 22 6.56 -25.56 21.60
C ASP A 22 7.95 -24.97 21.33
N THR A 23 8.05 -24.13 20.29
CA THR A 23 9.30 -23.47 19.90
C THR A 23 9.13 -21.96 19.92
N ILE A 24 8.73 -21.38 18.78
CA ILE A 24 8.77 -19.93 18.56
C ILE A 24 7.70 -19.20 19.38
N LEU A 25 6.50 -19.78 19.52
CA LEU A 25 5.38 -19.14 20.21
C LEU A 25 5.54 -19.07 21.73
N VAL A 26 6.45 -19.85 22.30
CA VAL A 26 6.84 -19.75 23.73
C VAL A 26 7.65 -18.49 23.97
N GLU A 27 8.55 -18.16 23.04
CA GLU A 27 9.47 -17.04 23.18
C GLU A 27 8.84 -15.71 22.73
N ARG A 28 8.02 -15.72 21.67
CA ARG A 28 7.44 -14.50 21.10
C ARG A 28 6.17 -14.73 20.27
N PRO A 29 5.28 -13.72 20.19
CA PRO A 29 4.20 -13.69 19.21
C PRO A 29 4.71 -13.77 17.76
N VAL A 30 3.99 -14.49 16.91
CA VAL A 30 4.31 -14.60 15.47
C VAL A 30 3.36 -13.73 14.67
N VAL A 31 3.88 -12.91 13.75
CA VAL A 31 3.04 -12.09 12.85
C VAL A 31 2.52 -12.97 11.72
N ILE A 32 1.20 -13.08 11.59
CA ILE A 32 0.53 -13.80 10.50
C ILE A 32 0.32 -12.88 9.29
N ALA A 33 -0.19 -11.67 9.55
CA ALA A 33 -0.55 -10.72 8.51
C ALA A 33 -0.24 -9.29 8.97
N ARG A 34 0.07 -8.42 8.01
CA ARG A 34 0.25 -6.98 8.19
C ARG A 34 -0.57 -6.25 7.16
N HIS A 35 -1.22 -5.18 7.59
CA HIS A 35 -1.97 -4.30 6.71
C HIS A 35 -1.93 -2.88 7.28
N GLY A 36 -1.29 -1.95 6.55
CA GLY A 36 -1.02 -0.60 7.04
C GLY A 36 -0.29 -0.60 8.38
N ASP A 37 -0.82 0.17 9.34
CA ASP A 37 -0.32 0.28 10.71
C ASP A 37 -0.70 -0.93 11.59
N TYR A 38 -1.50 -1.87 11.09
CA TYR A 38 -2.07 -2.98 11.85
C TYR A 38 -1.32 -4.30 11.60
N SER A 39 -1.16 -5.10 12.65
CA SER A 39 -0.56 -6.43 12.58
C SER A 39 -1.41 -7.44 13.32
N LEU A 40 -1.61 -8.61 12.69
CA LEU A 40 -2.24 -9.77 13.29
C LEU A 40 -1.17 -10.70 13.84
N PHE A 41 -1.24 -10.95 15.14
CA PHE A 41 -0.33 -11.82 15.87
C PHE A 41 -1.02 -13.13 16.25
N LEU A 42 -0.29 -14.22 16.07
CA LEU A 42 -0.52 -15.51 16.67
C LEU A 42 0.19 -15.57 18.02
N ILE A 43 -0.55 -15.92 19.06
CA ILE A 43 -0.02 -16.09 20.41
C ILE A 43 -0.41 -17.46 20.97
N ARG A 44 0.49 -18.07 21.74
CA ARG A 44 0.18 -19.21 22.61
C ARG A 44 -0.29 -18.65 23.96
N ILE A 45 -1.51 -18.98 24.36
CA ILE A 45 -2.03 -18.62 25.68
C ILE A 45 -1.77 -19.77 26.65
N SER A 46 -2.02 -21.01 26.20
CA SER A 46 -1.71 -22.25 26.91
C SER A 46 -1.46 -23.37 25.90
N ASP A 47 -1.15 -24.56 26.38
CA ASP A 47 -0.85 -25.75 25.55
C ASP A 47 -2.04 -26.17 24.66
N GLY A 48 -3.26 -25.80 25.08
CA GLY A 48 -4.51 -26.08 24.39
C GLY A 48 -5.21 -24.85 23.83
N GLU A 49 -4.67 -23.65 24.02
CA GLU A 49 -5.33 -22.40 23.60
C GLU A 49 -4.46 -21.56 22.65
N LEU A 50 -5.05 -21.31 21.48
CA LEU A 50 -4.53 -20.41 20.45
C LEU A 50 -5.19 -19.04 20.62
N GLY A 51 -4.38 -17.98 20.64
CA GLY A 51 -4.86 -16.60 20.59
C GLY A 51 -4.49 -15.92 19.27
N LEU A 52 -5.42 -15.11 18.76
CA LEU A 52 -5.22 -14.15 17.70
C LEU A 52 -5.37 -12.75 18.28
N LYS A 53 -4.41 -11.86 18.01
CA LYS A 53 -4.42 -10.48 18.49
C LYS A 53 -4.16 -9.50 17.35
N ILE A 54 -5.02 -8.51 17.19
CA ILE A 54 -4.82 -7.36 16.31
C ILE A 54 -4.21 -6.22 17.15
N GLU A 55 -3.06 -5.72 16.72
CA GLU A 55 -2.38 -4.61 17.37
C GLU A 55 -2.04 -3.53 16.34
N ASN A 56 -2.26 -2.26 16.72
CA ASN A 56 -1.76 -1.12 15.98
C ASN A 56 -0.29 -0.91 16.36
N THR A 57 0.61 -1.14 15.41
CA THR A 57 2.07 -1.12 15.62
C THR A 57 2.62 0.27 15.91
N VAL A 58 1.95 1.31 15.42
CA VAL A 58 2.33 2.72 15.62
C VAL A 58 1.87 3.22 16.99
N LYS A 59 0.63 2.90 17.38
CA LYS A 59 0.02 3.31 18.66
C LYS A 59 0.35 2.35 19.82
N LYS A 60 0.94 1.18 19.52
CA LYS A 60 1.18 0.07 20.46
C LYS A 60 -0.08 -0.30 21.27
N ALA A 61 -1.22 -0.29 20.60
CA ALA A 61 -2.52 -0.50 21.22
C ALA A 61 -3.15 -1.79 20.70
N GLU A 62 -3.62 -2.63 21.63
CA GLU A 62 -4.42 -3.80 21.31
C GLU A 62 -5.84 -3.36 20.94
N ILE A 63 -6.28 -3.75 19.74
CA ILE A 63 -7.62 -3.41 19.25
C ILE A 63 -8.59 -4.54 19.53
N GLN A 64 -8.17 -5.77 19.28
CA GLN A 64 -9.00 -6.95 19.49
C GLN A 64 -8.15 -8.18 19.73
N SER A 65 -8.60 -9.03 20.65
CA SER A 65 -8.09 -10.39 20.80
C SER A 65 -9.22 -11.41 20.72
N ARG A 66 -8.90 -12.58 20.18
CA ARG A 66 -9.79 -13.74 20.09
C ARG A 66 -9.03 -14.99 20.47
N LYS A 67 -9.69 -15.89 21.20
CA LYS A 67 -9.11 -17.14 21.69
C LYS A 67 -9.86 -18.33 21.09
N TYR A 68 -9.15 -19.41 20.85
CA TYR A 68 -9.67 -20.67 20.34
C TYR A 68 -9.10 -21.82 21.17
N GLU A 69 -9.96 -22.72 21.62
CA GLU A 69 -9.57 -23.95 22.28
C GLU A 69 -9.35 -25.03 21.21
N ILE A 70 -8.15 -25.59 21.15
CA ILE A 70 -7.72 -26.49 20.07
C ILE A 70 -8.49 -27.80 20.09
N ALA A 71 -8.83 -28.31 21.28
CA ALA A 71 -9.57 -29.56 21.43
C ALA A 71 -10.98 -29.51 20.80
N ASN A 72 -11.59 -28.32 20.78
CA ASN A 72 -12.95 -28.09 20.30
C ASN A 72 -13.01 -27.32 18.96
N SER A 73 -11.86 -26.94 18.40
CA SER A 73 -11.77 -26.15 17.18
C SER A 73 -11.36 -27.01 15.99
N ASN A 74 -12.00 -26.78 14.85
CA ASN A 74 -11.58 -27.35 13.57
C ASN A 74 -10.79 -26.33 12.75
N ASP A 75 -10.00 -26.82 11.78
CA ASP A 75 -9.21 -25.97 10.87
C ASP A 75 -10.07 -24.91 10.18
N ALA A 76 -11.28 -25.30 9.76
CA ALA A 76 -12.22 -24.41 9.08
C ALA A 76 -12.68 -23.21 9.94
N LEU A 77 -12.94 -23.43 11.23
CA LEU A 77 -13.34 -22.38 12.18
C LEU A 77 -12.20 -21.40 12.41
N ILE A 78 -10.97 -21.91 12.58
CA ILE A 78 -9.79 -21.09 12.80
C ILE A 78 -9.46 -20.30 11.55
N SER A 79 -9.46 -20.92 10.36
CA SER A 79 -9.24 -20.22 9.08
C SER A 79 -10.27 -19.12 8.84
N ARG A 80 -11.56 -19.39 9.06
CA ARG A 80 -12.62 -18.38 8.98
C ARG A 80 -12.39 -17.25 9.99
N GLY A 81 -11.97 -17.60 11.19
CA GLY A 81 -11.62 -16.67 12.26
C GLY A 81 -10.48 -15.73 11.89
N VAL A 82 -9.42 -16.27 11.29
CA VAL A 82 -8.27 -15.52 10.79
C VAL A 82 -8.69 -14.63 9.62
N ARG A 83 -9.45 -15.15 8.67
CA ARG A 83 -9.97 -14.37 7.52
C ARG A 83 -10.78 -13.17 7.99
N HIS A 84 -11.67 -13.37 8.96
CA HIS A 84 -12.45 -12.28 9.56
C HIS A 84 -11.55 -11.27 10.28
N ALA A 85 -10.50 -11.71 10.98
CA ALA A 85 -9.54 -10.81 11.61
C ALA A 85 -8.77 -9.99 10.57
N VAL A 86 -8.36 -10.60 9.45
CA VAL A 86 -7.70 -9.91 8.34
C VAL A 86 -8.63 -8.90 7.68
N GLN A 87 -9.88 -9.28 7.40
CA GLN A 87 -10.87 -8.35 6.85
C GLN A 87 -11.08 -7.16 7.78
N LYS A 88 -11.24 -7.40 9.08
CA LYS A 88 -11.40 -6.31 10.05
C LYS A 88 -10.17 -5.40 10.12
N MET A 89 -8.96 -5.93 9.96
CA MET A 89 -7.76 -5.10 9.87
C MET A 89 -7.76 -4.20 8.64
N ALA A 90 -8.24 -4.70 7.49
CA ALA A 90 -8.42 -3.89 6.29
C ALA A 90 -9.43 -2.77 6.55
N GLU A 91 -10.61 -3.10 7.08
CA GLU A 91 -11.64 -2.11 7.42
C GLU A 91 -11.12 -1.01 8.37
N LEU A 92 -10.34 -1.38 9.40
CA LEU A 92 -9.75 -0.42 10.34
C LEU A 92 -8.68 0.46 9.69
N SER A 93 -7.89 -0.10 8.78
CA SER A 93 -6.88 0.66 8.03
C SER A 93 -7.56 1.65 7.08
N ASP A 94 -8.57 1.18 6.33
CA ASP A 94 -9.33 1.99 5.40
C ASP A 94 -10.08 3.12 6.14
N GLU A 95 -10.66 2.84 7.31
CA GLU A 95 -11.30 3.86 8.14
C GLU A 95 -10.30 4.96 8.57
N ASP A 96 -9.09 4.57 9.01
CA ASP A 96 -8.05 5.52 9.40
C ASP A 96 -7.56 6.36 8.20
N VAL A 97 -7.38 5.74 7.03
CA VAL A 97 -7.02 6.43 5.77
C VAL A 97 -8.11 7.42 5.37
N ASN A 98 -9.36 6.96 5.29
CA ASN A 98 -10.50 7.78 4.91
C ASN A 98 -10.71 8.94 5.87
N ARG A 99 -10.52 8.73 7.18
CA ARG A 99 -10.63 9.81 8.17
C ARG A 99 -9.57 10.89 7.96
N ARG A 100 -8.32 10.51 7.66
CA ARG A 100 -7.23 11.46 7.38
C ARG A 100 -7.46 12.18 6.06
N ARG A 101 -7.86 11.47 5.01
CA ARG A 101 -8.19 12.04 3.70
C ARG A 101 -9.34 13.04 3.79
N LEU A 102 -10.43 12.67 4.47
CA LEU A 102 -11.57 13.56 4.74
C LEU A 102 -11.15 14.82 5.50
N GLN A 103 -10.21 14.70 6.44
CA GLN A 103 -9.71 15.85 7.18
C GLN A 103 -8.93 16.82 6.26
N ILE A 104 -8.15 16.30 5.32
CA ILE A 104 -7.46 17.13 4.32
C ILE A 104 -8.48 17.80 3.39
N TRP A 105 -9.48 17.06 2.93
CA TRP A 105 -10.55 17.61 2.10
C TRP A 105 -11.32 18.74 2.77
N LYS A 106 -11.58 18.64 4.08
CA LYS A 106 -12.17 19.75 4.85
C LYS A 106 -11.31 21.01 4.79
N TRP A 107 -9.98 20.88 4.81
CA TRP A 107 -9.10 22.04 4.67
C TRP A 107 -9.19 22.66 3.27
N TYR A 108 -9.29 21.84 2.23
CA TYR A 108 -9.47 22.32 0.87
C TYR A 108 -10.79 23.07 0.71
N VAL A 109 -11.89 22.51 1.22
CA VAL A 109 -13.20 23.17 1.20
C VAL A 109 -13.15 24.49 1.96
N MET A 110 -12.52 24.53 3.13
CA MET A 110 -12.38 25.78 3.89
C MET A 110 -11.56 26.83 3.14
N ASP A 111 -10.51 26.44 2.42
CA ASP A 111 -9.70 27.39 1.64
C ASP A 111 -10.48 27.94 0.44
N TRP A 112 -11.19 27.04 -0.25
CA TRP A 112 -12.05 27.40 -1.36
C TRP A 112 -13.19 28.34 -0.92
N GLN A 113 -13.83 28.05 0.23
CA GLN A 113 -14.87 28.90 0.79
C GLN A 113 -14.35 30.31 1.10
N LYS A 114 -13.16 30.43 1.70
CA LYS A 114 -12.52 31.73 1.97
C LYS A 114 -12.21 32.50 0.69
N ALA A 115 -11.74 31.82 -0.35
CA ALA A 115 -11.43 32.45 -1.64
C ALA A 115 -12.68 32.92 -2.40
N ASN A 116 -13.84 32.32 -2.13
CA ASN A 116 -15.10 32.60 -2.85
C ASN A 116 -16.20 33.20 -1.96
N MET A 117 -15.86 33.75 -0.78
CA MET A 117 -16.82 34.31 0.18
C MET A 117 -17.78 35.32 -0.47
N ASP A 118 -17.26 36.19 -1.35
CA ASP A 118 -18.05 37.25 -1.98
C ASP A 118 -18.97 36.75 -3.12
N LYS A 119 -18.81 35.49 -3.55
CA LYS A 119 -19.58 34.87 -4.64
C LYS A 119 -20.59 33.84 -4.14
N THR A 120 -20.71 33.66 -2.82
CA THR A 120 -21.51 32.59 -2.20
C THR A 120 -22.95 32.54 -2.73
N GLU A 121 -23.59 33.70 -2.89
CA GLU A 121 -24.98 33.80 -3.37
C GLU A 121 -25.11 33.45 -4.87
N GLU A 122 -24.15 33.85 -5.70
CA GLU A 122 -24.11 33.51 -7.13
C GLU A 122 -23.90 32.00 -7.34
N ILE A 123 -23.04 31.40 -6.53
CA ILE A 123 -22.75 29.96 -6.57
C ILE A 123 -23.96 29.16 -6.12
N MET A 124 -24.59 29.55 -5.00
CA MET A 124 -25.79 28.87 -4.50
C MET A 124 -26.95 28.94 -5.50
N ASN A 125 -27.10 30.07 -6.20
CA ASN A 125 -28.12 30.21 -7.25
C ASN A 125 -27.84 29.35 -8.49
N LYS A 126 -26.56 29.16 -8.85
CA LYS A 126 -26.16 28.23 -9.92
C LYS A 126 -26.43 26.78 -9.54
N GLU A 127 -26.14 26.35 -8.31
CA GLU A 127 -26.44 24.98 -7.84
C GLU A 127 -27.95 24.68 -7.75
N LEU A 128 -28.77 25.70 -7.46
CA LEU A 128 -30.23 25.57 -7.41
C LEU A 128 -30.88 25.47 -8.79
N SER A 129 -30.16 25.82 -9.86
CA SER A 129 -30.65 25.76 -11.24
C SER A 129 -29.87 24.72 -12.04
N TRP A 130 -30.47 23.54 -12.22
CA TRP A 130 -29.91 22.50 -13.07
C TRP A 130 -30.19 22.81 -14.54
N ASP A 131 -29.14 23.05 -15.34
CA ASP A 131 -29.24 23.25 -16.79
C ASP A 131 -28.26 22.32 -17.52
N GLU A 132 -28.79 21.26 -18.14
CA GLU A 132 -28.01 20.23 -18.85
C GLU A 132 -27.23 20.78 -20.07
N GLU A 133 -27.65 21.91 -20.66
CA GLU A 133 -27.01 22.48 -21.85
C GLU A 133 -25.78 23.35 -21.54
N THR A 134 -25.72 23.97 -20.36
CA THR A 134 -24.60 24.82 -19.92
C THR A 134 -23.58 24.12 -19.01
N SER A 135 -23.96 23.04 -18.32
CA SER A 135 -23.06 22.24 -17.47
C SER A 135 -21.79 21.73 -18.18
N ASN A 136 -21.83 21.52 -19.50
CA ASN A 136 -20.70 20.99 -20.27
C ASN A 136 -19.69 22.04 -20.77
N LYS A 137 -19.95 23.34 -20.60
CA LYS A 137 -19.10 24.41 -21.19
C LYS A 137 -18.69 25.43 -20.14
N ASN A 138 -17.54 25.16 -19.52
CA ASN A 138 -16.77 26.05 -18.66
C ASN A 138 -17.43 26.42 -17.32
N GLY A 139 -17.03 25.67 -16.29
CA GLY A 139 -17.10 26.13 -14.91
C GLY A 139 -18.37 25.71 -14.18
N GLU A 140 -18.60 24.40 -14.06
CA GLU A 140 -19.27 23.91 -12.85
C GLU A 140 -18.40 24.36 -11.67
N VAL A 141 -18.95 25.27 -10.87
CA VAL A 141 -18.23 25.93 -9.78
C VAL A 141 -17.85 24.94 -8.68
N LEU A 142 -18.42 23.73 -8.71
CA LEU A 142 -18.07 22.60 -7.87
C LEU A 142 -18.31 21.27 -8.59
N ASP A 143 -17.54 20.96 -9.64
CA ASP A 143 -17.08 19.57 -9.71
C ASP A 143 -16.05 19.39 -8.57
N MET A 144 -16.60 19.27 -7.36
CA MET A 144 -15.86 19.17 -6.12
C MET A 144 -14.97 17.93 -6.18
N GLU A 145 -15.38 16.91 -6.92
CA GLU A 145 -14.63 15.70 -7.19
C GLU A 145 -13.43 15.99 -8.11
N SER A 146 -13.60 16.70 -9.23
CA SER A 146 -12.46 17.12 -10.08
C SER A 146 -11.51 18.10 -9.39
N PHE A 147 -12.02 19.05 -8.59
CA PHE A 147 -11.20 19.98 -7.83
C PHE A 147 -10.41 19.26 -6.73
N LEU A 148 -11.08 18.39 -5.96
CA LEU A 148 -10.43 17.59 -4.92
C LEU A 148 -9.45 16.60 -5.54
N HIS A 149 -9.76 15.93 -6.63
CA HIS A 149 -8.82 15.01 -7.29
C HIS A 149 -7.62 15.75 -7.89
N GLY A 150 -7.81 16.89 -8.57
CA GLY A 150 -6.71 17.65 -9.17
C GLY A 150 -5.77 18.26 -8.13
N ASP A 151 -6.32 18.97 -7.15
CA ASP A 151 -5.51 19.68 -6.15
C ASP A 151 -4.98 18.75 -5.05
N TYR A 152 -5.71 17.71 -4.64
CA TYR A 152 -5.22 16.75 -3.65
C TYR A 152 -4.03 15.94 -4.19
N LEU A 153 -4.07 15.52 -5.46
CA LEU A 153 -2.96 14.82 -6.11
C LEU A 153 -1.73 15.71 -6.30
N ASN A 154 -1.88 17.04 -6.22
CA ASN A 154 -0.75 17.94 -6.15
C ASN A 154 -0.15 17.94 -4.74
N LEU A 155 0.94 17.20 -4.60
CA LEU A 155 1.65 17.05 -3.32
C LEU A 155 2.06 18.39 -2.69
N GLY A 156 2.49 19.36 -3.51
CA GLY A 156 2.93 20.67 -3.03
C GLY A 156 1.78 21.47 -2.41
N ASN A 157 0.62 21.47 -3.08
CA ASN A 157 -0.59 22.12 -2.58
C ASN A 157 -1.06 21.46 -1.28
N THR A 158 -1.10 20.12 -1.25
CA THR A 158 -1.55 19.37 -0.08
C THR A 158 -0.65 19.57 1.13
N ILE A 159 0.68 19.58 0.96
CA ILE A 159 1.63 19.86 2.05
C ILE A 159 1.47 21.29 2.56
N ALA A 160 1.40 22.28 1.66
CA ALA A 160 1.21 23.68 2.04
C ALA A 160 -0.10 23.91 2.81
N LEU A 161 -1.16 23.21 2.41
CA LEU A 161 -2.45 23.25 3.09
C LEU A 161 -2.39 22.64 4.50
N ILE A 162 -1.70 21.50 4.66
CA ILE A 162 -1.44 20.88 5.97
C ILE A 162 -0.70 21.88 6.88
N ASP A 163 0.35 22.52 6.37
CA ASP A 163 1.13 23.50 7.14
C ASP A 163 0.32 24.74 7.53
N LYS A 164 -0.66 25.13 6.72
CA LYS A 164 -1.55 26.27 6.95
C LYS A 164 -2.60 26.00 8.04
N TYR A 165 -3.20 24.81 8.04
CA TYR A 165 -4.35 24.50 8.90
C TYR A 165 -4.02 23.69 10.15
N LEU A 166 -2.89 22.98 10.17
CA LEU A 166 -2.43 22.30 11.38
C LEU A 166 -1.45 23.19 12.15
N THR A 167 -1.60 23.26 13.47
CA THR A 167 -0.69 24.02 14.34
C THR A 167 0.29 23.13 15.12
N ASP A 168 -0.09 21.89 15.39
CA ASP A 168 0.75 20.93 16.13
C ASP A 168 1.74 20.22 15.20
N GLU A 169 3.03 20.42 15.46
CA GLU A 169 4.13 19.86 14.67
C GLU A 169 4.13 18.33 14.63
N LYS A 170 3.70 17.67 15.70
CA LYS A 170 3.64 16.20 15.74
C LYS A 170 2.61 15.67 14.75
N TYR A 171 1.43 16.30 14.70
CA TYR A 171 0.40 15.87 13.77
C TYR A 171 0.70 16.33 12.34
N LYS A 172 1.47 17.42 12.14
CA LYS A 172 1.89 17.85 10.81
C LYS A 172 2.68 16.78 10.10
N GLU A 173 3.70 16.25 10.78
CA GLU A 173 4.55 15.19 10.21
C GLU A 173 3.77 13.91 9.91
N ILE A 174 2.79 13.56 10.77
CA ILE A 174 1.89 12.42 10.53
C ILE A 174 1.05 12.66 9.27
N PHE A 175 0.44 13.85 9.13
CA PHE A 175 -0.41 14.17 7.98
C PHE A 175 0.39 14.34 6.68
N LYS A 176 1.60 14.91 6.73
CA LYS A 176 2.50 15.03 5.58
C LYS A 176 2.93 13.64 5.09
N THR A 177 3.41 12.79 6.01
CA THR A 177 3.81 11.41 5.68
C THR A 177 2.64 10.62 5.11
N PHE A 178 1.45 10.78 5.69
CA PHE A 178 0.22 10.17 5.18
C PHE A 178 -0.10 10.65 3.76
N ALA A 179 -0.16 11.97 3.53
CA ALA A 179 -0.52 12.53 2.22
C ALA A 179 0.48 12.14 1.13
N ILE A 180 1.78 12.11 1.44
CA ILE A 180 2.81 11.62 0.52
C ILE A 180 2.52 10.18 0.09
N ASN A 181 2.35 9.28 1.06
CA ASN A 181 2.12 7.87 0.77
C ASN A 181 0.79 7.64 0.03
N ASP A 182 -0.28 8.33 0.43
CA ASP A 182 -1.61 8.21 -0.15
C ASP A 182 -1.64 8.70 -1.60
N ILE A 183 -1.04 9.87 -1.88
CA ILE A 183 -0.92 10.41 -3.24
C ILE A 183 -0.03 9.51 -4.09
N MET A 184 1.10 9.02 -3.55
CA MET A 184 1.97 8.09 -4.26
C MET A 184 1.25 6.78 -4.60
N GLU A 185 0.45 6.23 -3.69
CA GLU A 185 -0.34 5.02 -3.93
C GLU A 185 -1.37 5.24 -5.04
N MET A 186 -2.16 6.31 -4.98
CA MET A 186 -3.17 6.62 -6.01
C MET A 186 -2.56 6.99 -7.36
N THR A 187 -1.39 7.65 -7.37
CA THR A 187 -0.66 7.96 -8.60
C THR A 187 0.20 6.80 -9.10
N SER A 188 0.40 5.72 -8.32
CA SER A 188 1.22 4.57 -8.72
C SER A 188 0.59 3.75 -9.85
N GLU A 189 -0.75 3.64 -9.87
CA GLU A 189 -1.47 3.01 -10.97
C GLU A 189 -1.38 3.88 -12.23
N ASP A 190 -1.55 5.18 -12.05
CA ASP A 190 -1.51 6.18 -13.11
C ASP A 190 -0.09 6.34 -13.70
N THR A 191 0.96 6.20 -12.88
CA THR A 191 2.36 6.19 -13.33
C THR A 191 2.77 4.87 -13.93
N ARG A 192 2.20 3.73 -13.52
CA ARG A 192 2.44 2.44 -14.20
C ARG A 192 1.87 2.46 -15.61
N ASP A 193 0.63 2.89 -15.77
CA ASP A 193 -0.02 2.93 -17.08
C ASP A 193 0.57 4.03 -17.97
N LYS A 194 0.91 5.20 -17.41
CA LYS A 194 1.67 6.24 -18.14
C LYS A 194 3.08 5.78 -18.50
N SER A 195 3.80 5.09 -17.62
CA SER A 195 5.15 4.58 -17.91
C SER A 195 5.14 3.46 -18.95
N ILE A 196 4.12 2.59 -18.95
CA ILE A 196 3.94 1.55 -19.97
C ILE A 196 3.57 2.20 -21.30
N ALA A 197 2.61 3.14 -21.31
CA ALA A 197 2.21 3.85 -22.51
C ALA A 197 3.34 4.72 -23.08
N GLU A 198 4.15 5.34 -22.24
CA GLU A 198 5.31 6.14 -22.63
C GLU A 198 6.47 5.24 -23.09
N ALA A 199 6.70 4.08 -22.44
CA ALA A 199 7.66 3.09 -22.90
C ALA A 199 7.25 2.45 -24.24
N GLU A 200 5.95 2.22 -24.48
CA GLU A 200 5.43 1.74 -25.75
C GLU A 200 5.52 2.82 -26.84
N ARG A 201 5.23 4.10 -26.53
CA ARG A 201 5.44 5.22 -27.46
C ARG A 201 6.91 5.42 -27.80
N LEU A 202 7.81 5.37 -26.81
CA LEU A 202 9.26 5.47 -27.01
C LEU A 202 9.80 4.25 -27.79
N SER A 203 9.27 3.06 -27.55
CA SER A 203 9.61 1.85 -28.31
C SER A 203 9.17 1.91 -29.78
N GLN A 204 8.06 2.61 -30.07
CA GLN A 204 7.58 2.87 -31.43
C GLN A 204 8.32 4.02 -32.13
N MET A 205 8.80 5.03 -31.38
CA MET A 205 9.46 6.22 -31.94
C MET A 205 10.97 6.07 -32.12
N GLU A 206 11.66 5.32 -31.26
CA GLU A 206 13.11 5.14 -31.35
C GLU A 206 13.46 3.72 -31.81
N GLY A 207 13.83 3.61 -33.09
CA GLY A 207 14.37 2.38 -33.66
C GLY A 207 15.46 1.77 -32.75
N ARG A 208 15.23 0.50 -32.36
CA ARG A 208 16.06 -0.39 -31.53
C ARG A 208 17.41 0.21 -31.08
N LYS A 209 17.41 1.01 -30.02
CA LYS A 209 18.65 1.32 -29.29
C LYS A 209 19.13 0.05 -28.59
N LYS A 210 20.41 -0.28 -28.78
CA LYS A 210 21.05 -1.42 -28.10
C LYS A 210 21.15 -1.11 -26.61
N HIS A 211 20.26 -1.69 -25.82
CA HIS A 211 20.37 -1.66 -24.37
C HIS A 211 21.44 -2.66 -23.93
N THR A 212 22.49 -2.17 -23.28
CA THR A 212 23.52 -3.01 -22.65
C THR A 212 23.03 -3.37 -21.25
N TYR A 213 22.71 -4.63 -21.03
CA TYR A 213 22.33 -5.14 -19.71
C TYR A 213 23.56 -5.72 -19.02
N GLN A 214 23.82 -5.28 -17.78
CA GLN A 214 24.83 -5.87 -16.92
C GLN A 214 24.16 -6.85 -15.96
N PHE A 215 24.64 -8.08 -15.92
CA PHE A 215 24.17 -9.11 -15.00
C PHE A 215 25.37 -9.81 -14.36
N LEU A 216 25.19 -10.27 -13.12
CA LEU A 216 26.18 -11.01 -12.36
C LEU A 216 25.74 -12.47 -12.32
N VAL A 217 26.54 -13.37 -12.90
CA VAL A 217 26.26 -14.81 -12.93
C VAL A 217 27.35 -15.51 -12.14
N SER A 218 26.95 -16.25 -11.10
CA SER A 218 27.84 -17.11 -10.33
C SER A 218 27.85 -18.49 -10.97
N VAL A 219 29.04 -18.97 -11.36
CA VAL A 219 29.24 -20.30 -11.95
C VAL A 219 30.23 -21.07 -11.08
N GLU A 220 29.91 -22.32 -10.74
CA GLU A 220 30.86 -23.22 -10.12
C GLU A 220 31.88 -23.70 -11.17
N ALA A 221 33.15 -23.32 -11.00
CA ALA A 221 34.22 -23.67 -11.93
C ALA A 221 35.51 -23.96 -11.17
N THR A 222 36.33 -24.88 -11.70
CA THR A 222 37.61 -25.30 -11.11
C THR A 222 38.75 -24.34 -11.41
N ASP A 223 38.65 -23.55 -12.49
CA ASP A 223 39.63 -22.54 -12.86
C ASP A 223 38.97 -21.38 -13.65
N LYS A 224 39.73 -20.30 -13.85
CA LYS A 224 39.24 -19.07 -14.50
C LYS A 224 38.81 -19.27 -15.96
N GLU A 225 39.47 -20.18 -16.69
CA GLU A 225 39.15 -20.41 -18.10
C GLU A 225 37.90 -21.29 -18.24
N HIS A 226 37.70 -22.23 -17.32
CA HIS A 226 36.46 -22.99 -17.15
C HIS A 226 35.28 -22.07 -16.82
N ALA A 227 35.44 -21.11 -15.90
CA ALA A 227 34.39 -20.14 -15.59
C ALA A 227 34.01 -19.31 -16.83
N ARG A 228 35.01 -18.91 -17.62
CA ARG A 228 34.80 -18.13 -18.85
C ARG A 228 34.07 -18.94 -19.93
N GLN A 229 34.45 -20.20 -20.13
CA GLN A 229 33.79 -21.08 -21.10
C GLN A 229 32.36 -21.44 -20.68
N ALA A 230 32.14 -21.71 -19.40
CA ALA A 230 30.81 -22.00 -18.86
C ALA A 230 29.87 -20.79 -18.99
N LEU A 231 30.37 -19.58 -18.72
CA LEU A 231 29.62 -18.34 -18.95
C LEU A 231 29.30 -18.13 -20.44
N LEU A 232 30.26 -18.36 -21.33
CA LEU A 232 30.06 -18.24 -22.78
C LEU A 232 29.05 -19.26 -23.31
N ASN A 233 29.08 -20.51 -22.82
CA ASN A 233 28.11 -21.53 -23.21
C ASN A 233 26.70 -21.21 -22.68
N TYR A 234 26.59 -20.67 -21.47
CA TYR A 234 25.32 -20.21 -20.90
C TYR A 234 24.69 -19.08 -21.73
N LEU A 235 25.53 -18.16 -22.23
CA LEU A 235 25.08 -17.02 -23.03
C LEU A 235 24.87 -17.35 -24.52
N ALA A 236 25.62 -18.31 -25.06
CA ALA A 236 25.54 -18.72 -26.47
C ALA A 236 24.32 -19.62 -26.79
N GLY A 237 23.60 -20.11 -25.77
CA GLY A 237 22.34 -20.85 -25.96
C GLY A 237 21.14 -19.96 -26.34
N ASP A 238 21.29 -18.64 -26.31
CA ASP A 238 20.26 -17.67 -26.73
C ASP A 238 20.74 -16.91 -27.97
N ASP A 239 20.20 -17.29 -29.14
CA ASP A 239 20.52 -16.70 -30.46
C ASP A 239 20.32 -15.17 -30.53
N ARG A 240 19.70 -14.57 -29.51
CA ARG A 240 19.46 -13.13 -29.40
C ARG A 240 20.66 -12.37 -28.82
N ILE A 241 21.65 -13.06 -28.24
CA ILE A 241 22.77 -12.44 -27.53
C ILE A 241 24.06 -12.54 -28.37
N LYS A 242 24.47 -11.42 -28.98
CA LYS A 242 25.78 -11.31 -29.63
C LYS A 242 26.84 -10.87 -28.62
N VAL A 243 27.68 -11.82 -28.19
CA VAL A 243 28.87 -11.53 -27.37
C VAL A 243 29.95 -10.88 -28.25
N GLN A 244 30.32 -9.63 -27.98
CA GLN A 244 31.51 -9.03 -28.59
C GLN A 244 32.77 -9.64 -27.94
N ARG A 245 33.67 -10.15 -28.79
CA ARG A 245 34.97 -10.69 -28.37
C ARG A 245 35.93 -9.59 -27.96
#